data_AF-A0A0Q5Z3C8-F1
#
_entry.id   AF-A0A0Q5Z3C8-F1
#
_cell.length_a   1.000
_cell.length_b   1.000
_cell.length_c   1.000
_cell.angle_alpha   90.00
_cell.angle_beta   90.00
_cell.angle_gamma   90.00
#
_symmetry.space_group_name_H-M   'P 1'
#
loop_
_entity.id
_entity.type
_entity.pdbx_description
1 polymer ?
#
loop_
_entity_poly.entity_id
_entity_poly.type
_entity_poly.pdbx_seq_one_letter_code
_entity_poly.pdbx_strand_id
1 'polypeptide(L)'
;MTTLSIKDVPEHWAEALRQRAARHHRSLQGELMALVEQAVTGPAAPSAGLAVQEGGVAEDQAHGRPRIVGYDKRGWPIVRQGWKAPEQVVAELRGKYPQPVHDQPLGADIVRQDRDSR
;
A
#
# COMPACT_ATOMS: atom_id res chain seq x y z
N MET A 1 6.86 25.01 -8.64
CA MET A 1 6.34 24.16 -9.73
C MET A 1 6.78 22.73 -9.42
N THR A 2 5.85 21.85 -9.05
CA THR A 2 6.18 20.45 -8.74
C THR A 2 5.94 19.61 -9.99
N THR A 3 6.98 18.96 -10.51
CA THR A 3 6.93 18.13 -11.72
C THR A 3 7.13 16.67 -11.33
N LEU A 4 6.24 15.78 -11.78
CA LEU A 4 6.37 14.33 -11.67
C LEU A 4 6.77 13.76 -13.03
N SER A 5 7.84 12.97 -13.05
CA SER A 5 8.31 12.26 -14.24
C SER A 5 8.37 10.77 -13.94
N ILE A 6 7.77 9.95 -14.80
CA ILE A 6 7.73 8.50 -14.68
C ILE A 6 8.60 7.95 -15.81
N LYS A 7 9.63 7.18 -15.45
CA LYS A 7 10.50 6.48 -16.40
C LYS A 7 10.05 5.04 -16.58
N ASP A 8 10.43 4.43 -17.71
CA ASP A 8 10.20 3.02 -18.02
C ASP A 8 8.72 2.61 -18.04
N VAL A 9 7.86 3.48 -18.58
CA VAL A 9 6.44 3.16 -18.78
C VAL A 9 6.31 2.12 -19.91
N PRO A 10 5.69 0.96 -19.67
CA PRO A 10 5.45 -0.02 -20.71
C PRO A 10 4.60 0.56 -21.85
N GLU A 11 4.95 0.26 -23.10
CA GLU A 11 4.31 0.85 -24.29
C GLU A 11 2.79 0.66 -24.30
N HIS A 12 2.32 -0.53 -23.89
CA HIS A 12 0.90 -0.85 -23.81
C HIS A 12 0.14 0.01 -22.77
N TRP A 13 0.80 0.46 -21.69
CA TRP A 13 0.19 1.39 -20.73
C TRP A 13 0.13 2.80 -21.29
N ALA A 14 1.20 3.25 -21.95
CA ALA A 14 1.24 4.57 -22.58
C ALA A 14 0.12 4.70 -23.63
N GLU A 15 -0.09 3.65 -24.44
CA GLU A 15 -1.14 3.64 -25.46
C GLU A 15 -2.55 3.61 -24.85
N ALA A 16 -2.78 2.79 -23.82
CA ALA A 16 -4.05 2.79 -23.10
C ALA A 16 -4.38 4.16 -22.48
N LEU A 17 -3.37 4.86 -21.93
CA LEU A 17 -3.52 6.22 -21.39
C LEU A 17 -3.84 7.24 -22.48
N ARG A 18 -3.20 7.16 -23.66
CA ARG A 18 -3.53 8.04 -24.80
C ARG A 18 -4.96 7.83 -25.29
N GLN A 19 -5.39 6.58 -25.44
CA GLN A 19 -6.75 6.26 -25.86
C GLN A 19 -7.78 6.76 -24.85
N ARG A 20 -7.49 6.60 -23.56
CA ARG A 20 -8.34 7.14 -22.49
C ARG A 20 -8.40 8.66 -22.53
N ALA A 21 -7.26 9.34 -22.66
CA ALA A 21 -7.21 10.80 -22.79
C ALA A 21 -8.01 11.30 -24.01
N ALA A 22 -7.92 10.61 -25.15
CA ALA A 22 -8.72 10.92 -26.34
C ALA A 22 -10.23 10.78 -26.09
N ARG A 23 -10.66 9.72 -25.38
CA ARG A 23 -12.08 9.52 -25.00
C ARG A 23 -12.59 10.60 -24.05
N HIS A 24 -11.75 11.06 -23.14
CA HIS A 24 -12.10 12.13 -22.20
C HIS A 24 -11.85 13.53 -22.76
N HIS A 25 -11.40 13.66 -24.00
CA HIS A 25 -11.03 14.91 -24.66
C HIS A 25 -10.02 15.76 -23.85
N ARG A 26 -9.05 15.08 -23.21
CA ARG A 26 -8.01 15.69 -22.37
C ARG A 26 -6.64 15.47 -22.97
N SER A 27 -5.68 16.32 -22.60
CA SER A 27 -4.27 16.04 -22.86
C SER A 27 -3.80 14.86 -22.01
N LEU A 28 -2.76 14.15 -22.44
CA LEU A 28 -2.20 13.02 -21.70
C LEU A 28 -1.81 13.42 -20.26
N GLN A 29 -1.20 14.60 -20.11
CA GLN A 29 -0.85 15.14 -18.79
C GLN A 29 -2.09 15.46 -17.95
N GLY A 30 -3.16 16.00 -18.56
CA GLY A 30 -4.42 16.26 -17.87
C GLY A 30 -5.12 14.97 -17.40
N GLU A 31 -5.06 13.91 -18.20
CA GLU A 31 -5.59 12.60 -17.82
C GLU A 31 -4.79 11.97 -16.66
N LEU A 32 -3.44 12.09 -16.69
CA LEU A 32 -2.59 11.66 -15.59
C LEU A 32 -2.90 12.41 -14.30
N MET A 33 -3.09 13.73 -14.37
CA MET A 33 -3.47 14.53 -13.20
C MET A 33 -4.83 14.10 -12.63
N ALA A 34 -5.82 13.84 -13.48
CA ALA A 34 -7.14 13.37 -13.04
C ALA A 34 -7.08 11.98 -12.37
N LEU A 35 -6.23 11.08 -12.88
CA LEU A 35 -6.00 9.76 -12.27
C LEU A 35 -5.31 9.88 -10.90
N VAL A 36 -4.33 10.77 -10.79
CA VAL A 36 -3.65 11.04 -9.51
C VAL A 36 -4.62 11.66 -8.51
N GLU A 37 -5.43 12.64 -8.93
CA GLU A 37 -6.46 13.25 -8.09
C GLU A 37 -7.46 12.21 -7.57
N GLN A 38 -7.99 11.33 -8.43
CA GLN A 38 -8.88 10.24 -8.03
C GLN A 38 -8.24 9.29 -7.01
N ALA A 39 -6.97 8.94 -7.20
CA ALA A 39 -6.23 8.07 -6.30
C ALA A 39 -5.95 8.73 -4.94
N VAL A 40 -5.78 10.06 -4.90
CA VAL A 40 -5.52 10.83 -3.68
C VAL A 40 -6.80 11.12 -2.90
N THR A 41 -7.91 11.43 -3.59
CA THR A 41 -9.18 11.83 -2.95
C THR A 41 -10.01 10.64 -2.45
N GLY A 42 -9.97 9.48 -3.12
CA GLY A 42 -10.62 8.23 -2.67
C GLY A 42 -12.17 8.22 -2.65
N PRO A 43 -12.82 7.05 -2.45
CA PRO A 43 -12.23 5.77 -2.04
C PRO A 43 -11.97 4.79 -3.19
N ALA A 44 -10.95 3.95 -3.00
CA ALA A 44 -10.83 2.68 -3.70
C ALA A 44 -12.00 1.75 -3.27
N ALA A 45 -13.11 1.81 -3.99
CA ALA A 45 -14.14 0.78 -4.02
C ALA A 45 -13.98 -0.03 -5.31
N PRO A 46 -14.22 -1.36 -5.27
CA PRO A 46 -13.83 -2.26 -6.33
C PRO A 46 -14.56 -1.89 -7.61
N SER A 47 -13.78 -1.92 -8.69
CA SER A 47 -14.26 -2.01 -10.06
C SER A 47 -15.50 -2.92 -10.11
N ALA A 48 -16.64 -2.34 -10.45
CA ALA A 48 -17.81 -3.07 -10.90
C ALA A 48 -17.33 -4.05 -11.97
N GLY A 49 -17.39 -5.33 -11.61
CA GLY A 49 -16.76 -6.40 -12.33
C GLY A 49 -17.36 -6.56 -13.72
N LEU A 50 -16.49 -6.96 -14.64
CA LEU A 50 -16.85 -8.06 -15.52
C LEU A 50 -17.45 -9.16 -14.62
N ALA A 51 -18.74 -9.39 -14.78
CA ALA A 51 -19.46 -10.44 -14.09
C ALA A 51 -18.87 -11.81 -14.48
N VAL A 52 -18.17 -12.43 -13.53
CA VAL A 52 -18.20 -13.87 -13.35
C VAL A 52 -18.41 -14.09 -11.86
N GLN A 53 -19.68 -14.33 -11.51
CA GLN A 53 -20.04 -14.98 -10.25
C GLN A 53 -19.53 -16.40 -10.32
N GLU A 54 -18.65 -16.82 -9.41
CA GLU A 54 -18.70 -18.17 -8.83
C GLU A 54 -18.09 -18.14 -7.41
N GLY A 55 -18.86 -18.61 -6.43
CA GLY A 55 -18.34 -19.15 -5.17
C GLY A 55 -18.19 -18.16 -4.02
N GLY A 56 -19.26 -17.96 -3.25
CA GLY A 56 -19.18 -17.26 -1.97
C GLY A 56 -18.32 -18.00 -0.95
N VAL A 57 -17.56 -17.21 -0.18
CA VAL A 57 -17.23 -17.47 1.22
C VAL A 57 -16.90 -16.14 1.88
N ALA A 58 -17.77 -15.74 2.82
CA ALA A 58 -17.55 -14.82 3.93
C ALA A 58 -16.60 -13.62 3.70
N GLU A 59 -17.19 -12.43 3.63
CA GLU A 59 -16.54 -11.19 4.06
C GLU A 59 -16.12 -11.33 5.52
N ASP A 60 -14.90 -11.86 5.75
CA ASP A 60 -14.32 -11.94 7.08
C ASP A 60 -12.85 -11.49 7.04
N GLN A 61 -12.63 -10.27 7.54
CA GLN A 61 -11.48 -9.91 8.38
C GLN A 61 -10.05 -10.22 7.89
N ALA A 62 -9.75 -10.15 6.59
CA ALA A 62 -8.40 -10.47 6.10
C ALA A 62 -7.41 -9.28 6.06
N HIS A 63 -7.45 -8.31 7.00
CA HIS A 63 -6.47 -7.20 7.08
C HIS A 63 -5.15 -7.59 7.80
N GLY A 64 -4.64 -8.78 7.51
CA GLY A 64 -3.40 -9.29 8.09
C GLY A 64 -2.85 -10.55 7.43
N ARG A 65 -3.51 -11.07 6.39
CA ARG A 65 -3.03 -12.26 5.70
C ARG A 65 -1.97 -11.87 4.67
N PRO A 66 -0.78 -12.49 4.70
CA PRO A 66 0.23 -12.30 3.67
C PRO A 66 -0.34 -12.64 2.29
N ARG A 67 -0.46 -11.65 1.40
CA ARG A 67 -0.90 -11.90 0.02
C ARG A 67 0.33 -12.26 -0.82
N ILE A 68 0.31 -13.45 -1.41
CA ILE A 68 1.34 -13.89 -2.35
C ILE A 68 1.16 -13.02 -3.61
N VAL A 69 2.19 -12.22 -3.92
CA VAL A 69 2.23 -11.31 -5.07
C VAL A 69 3.03 -11.87 -6.25
N GLY A 70 3.75 -12.96 -6.05
CA GLY A 70 4.47 -13.67 -7.11
C GLY A 70 5.22 -14.88 -6.56
N TYR A 71 5.99 -15.55 -7.41
CA TYR A 71 6.95 -16.58 -7.02
C TYR A 71 8.33 -16.21 -7.55
N ASP A 72 9.38 -16.47 -6.78
CA ASP A 72 10.75 -16.25 -7.24
C ASP A 72 11.18 -17.33 -8.26
N LYS A 73 12.39 -17.18 -8.83
CA LYS A 73 12.95 -18.12 -9.81
C LYS A 73 13.20 -19.54 -9.26
N ARG A 74 13.07 -19.73 -7.94
CA ARG A 74 13.22 -21.00 -7.21
C ARG A 74 11.88 -21.54 -6.72
N GLY A 75 10.76 -20.90 -7.08
CA GLY A 75 9.40 -21.32 -6.73
C GLY A 75 8.91 -20.87 -5.35
N TRP A 76 9.59 -19.95 -4.67
CA TRP A 76 9.18 -19.45 -3.35
C TRP A 76 8.19 -18.30 -3.47
N PRO A 77 7.11 -18.27 -2.68
CA PRO A 77 6.12 -17.20 -2.74
C PRO A 77 6.73 -15.87 -2.27
N ILE A 78 6.68 -14.85 -3.13
CA ILE A 78 6.96 -13.46 -2.79
C ILE A 78 5.71 -12.90 -2.13
N VAL A 79 5.81 -12.51 -0.87
CA VAL A 79 4.68 -12.07 -0.06
C VAL A 79 4.75 -10.56 0.15
N ARG A 80 3.67 -9.84 -0.18
CA ARG A 80 3.51 -8.44 0.25
C ARG A 80 2.78 -8.46 1.58
N GLN A 81 3.48 -8.17 2.67
CA GLN A 81 2.81 -7.94 3.95
C GLN A 81 2.04 -6.62 3.88
N GLY A 82 0.83 -6.65 4.44
CA GLY A 82 -0.18 -5.62 4.27
C GLY A 82 0.28 -4.22 4.67
N TRP A 83 -0.31 -3.22 4.03
CA TRP A 83 -0.18 -1.82 4.41
C TRP A 83 -1.21 -1.57 5.51
N LYS A 84 -0.76 -1.19 6.71
CA LYS A 84 -1.64 -0.68 7.77
C LYS A 84 -1.55 0.83 7.79
N ALA A 85 -2.69 1.49 7.92
CA ALA A 85 -2.72 2.93 8.16
C ALA A 85 -2.07 3.23 9.54
N PRO A 86 -1.35 4.35 9.70
CA PRO A 86 -0.73 4.73 10.98
C PRO A 86 -1.72 4.71 12.15
N GLU A 87 -2.97 5.13 11.91
CA GLU A 87 -4.04 5.19 12.90
C GLU A 87 -4.46 3.78 13.34
N GLN A 88 -4.48 2.82 12.40
CA GLN A 88 -4.79 1.42 12.69
C GLN A 88 -3.68 0.77 13.51
N VAL A 89 -2.42 1.09 13.22
CA VAL A 89 -1.27 0.65 14.03
C VAL A 89 -1.39 1.22 15.44
N VAL A 90 -1.70 2.51 15.59
CA VAL A 90 -1.89 3.14 16.91
C VAL A 90 -3.06 2.53 17.67
N ALA A 91 -4.20 2.28 17.01
CA ALA A 91 -5.36 1.64 17.62
C ALA A 91 -5.05 0.22 18.10
N GLU A 92 -4.34 -0.56 17.29
CA GLU A 92 -3.91 -1.91 17.66
C GLU A 92 -2.92 -1.89 18.83
N LEU A 93 -1.94 -0.97 18.81
CA LEU A 93 -0.99 -0.80 19.90
C LEU A 93 -1.69 -0.37 21.20
N ARG A 94 -2.66 0.54 21.13
CA ARG A 94 -3.47 0.93 22.30
C ARG A 94 -4.33 -0.22 22.84
N GLY A 95 -4.84 -1.08 21.97
CA GLY A 95 -5.58 -2.27 22.39
C GLY A 95 -4.68 -3.33 23.06
N LYS A 96 -3.48 -3.55 22.51
CA LYS A 96 -2.50 -4.51 23.06
C LYS A 96 -1.82 -4.01 24.33
N TYR A 97 -1.54 -2.71 24.41
CA TYR A 97 -0.85 -2.06 25.52
C TYR A 97 -1.71 -0.91 26.04
N PRO A 98 -2.76 -1.21 26.82
CA PRO A 98 -3.70 -0.20 27.31
C PRO A 98 -3.07 0.77 28.31
N GLN A 99 -2.00 0.33 28.99
CA GLN A 99 -1.22 1.16 29.91
C GLN A 99 0.17 1.38 29.33
N PRO A 100 0.74 2.59 29.46
CA PRO A 100 2.12 2.84 29.06
C PRO A 100 3.08 1.95 29.86
N VAL A 101 4.10 1.41 29.20
CA VAL A 101 5.14 0.61 29.87
C VAL A 101 6.13 1.56 30.53
N HIS A 102 6.27 1.47 31.86
CA HIS A 102 7.12 2.37 32.65
C HIS A 102 8.44 1.72 33.11
N ASP A 103 8.50 0.39 33.18
CA ASP A 103 9.64 -0.34 33.76
C ASP A 103 10.66 -0.80 32.70
N GLN A 104 10.95 0.06 31.72
CA GLN A 104 11.94 -0.22 30.67
C GLN A 104 13.09 0.78 30.77
N PRO A 105 14.35 0.35 30.58
CA PRO A 105 15.48 1.25 30.56
C PRO A 105 15.33 2.25 29.42
N LEU A 106 15.78 3.49 29.63
CA LEU A 106 15.79 4.48 28.56
C LEU A 106 16.75 4.00 27.46
N GLY A 107 16.49 4.37 26.22
CA GLY A 107 17.40 4.06 25.11
C GLY A 107 18.83 4.55 25.38
N ALA A 108 18.98 5.67 26.09
CA ALA A 108 20.28 6.18 26.52
C ALA A 108 20.99 5.25 27.51
N ASP A 109 20.26 4.61 28.42
CA ASP A 109 20.83 3.69 29.42
C ASP A 109 21.32 2.40 28.73
N ILE A 110 20.55 1.89 27.76
CA ILE A 110 20.93 0.73 26.93
C ILE A 110 22.25 1.01 26.19
N VAL A 111 22.37 2.19 25.57
CA VAL A 111 23.58 2.58 24.82
C VAL A 111 24.79 2.74 25.74
N ARG A 112 24.62 3.30 26.94
CA ARG A 112 25.72 3.41 27.92
C ARG A 112 26.18 2.02 28.38
N GLN A 113 25.24 1.12 28.69
CA GLN A 113 25.55 -0.24 29.11
C GLN A 113 26.33 -1.04 28.06
N ASP A 114 25.94 -0.97 26.77
CA ASP A 114 26.68 -1.65 25.69
C ASP A 114 28.11 -1.10 25.58
N ARG A 115 28.28 0.23 25.68
CA ARG A 115 29.60 0.86 25.62
C ARG A 115 30.50 0.44 26.79
N ASP A 116 29.96 0.42 27.99
CA ASP A 116 30.72 0.12 29.21
C ASP A 116 31.05 -1.39 29.35
N SER A 117 30.42 -2.24 28.53
CA SER A 117 30.68 -3.69 28.46
C SER A 117 31.75 -4.12 27.45
N ARG A 118 32.32 -3.19 26.68
CA ARG A 118 33.39 -3.39 25.68
C ARG A 118 34.76 -3.12 26.27
#